data_AF-A0A968KFP5-F1
#
_entry.id   AF-A0A968KFP5-F1
#
_cell.length_a   1.000
_cell.length_b   1.000
_cell.length_c   1.000
_cell.angle_alpha   90.00
_cell.angle_beta   90.00
_cell.angle_gamma   90.00
#
_symmetry.space_group_name_H-M   'P 1'
#
loop_
_entity.id
_entity.type
_entity.pdbx_description
1 polymer ?
#
loop_
_entity_poly.entity_id
_entity_poly.type
_entity_poly.pdbx_seq_one_letter_code
_entity_poly.pdbx_strand_id
1 'polypeptide(L)' 'MSYRYYLYSFVIIMTLTLAISWVKQTRTRKEFFIIMFWVTVGLAGTVGFVVGLAKLLEVWGVAESGFIF' A
#
# COMPACT_ATOMS: atom_id res chain seq x y z
N MET A 1 4.32 18.34 -0.04
CA MET A 1 5.20 17.31 0.56
C MET A 1 5.78 16.45 -0.55
N SER A 2 7.07 16.08 -0.50
CA SER A 2 7.73 15.41 -1.63
C SER A 2 7.32 13.93 -1.74
N TYR A 3 6.99 13.46 -2.94
CA TYR A 3 6.68 12.06 -3.31
C TYR A 3 7.61 11.01 -2.69
N ARG A 4 8.88 11.38 -2.49
CA ARG A 4 9.91 10.55 -1.87
C ARG A 4 9.50 10.04 -0.48
N TYR A 5 8.81 10.86 0.32
CA TYR A 5 8.37 10.47 1.66
C TYR A 5 7.31 9.38 1.67
N TYR A 6 6.43 9.36 0.66
CA TYR A 6 5.42 8.30 0.50
C TYR A 6 6.04 6.98 0.06
N LEU A 7 7.08 7.03 -0.79
CA LEU A 7 7.86 5.84 -1.12
C LEU A 7 8.57 5.27 0.12
N TYR A 8 9.21 6.13 0.93
CA TYR A 8 9.87 5.68 2.15
C TYR A 8 8.88 5.09 3.15
N SER A 9 7.73 5.72 3.38
CA SER A 9 6.71 5.18 4.30
C SER A 9 6.13 3.86 3.80
N PHE A 10 5.91 3.72 2.50
CA PHE A 10 5.46 2.45 1.90
C PHE A 10 6.47 1.32 2.11
N VAL A 11 7.75 1.56 1.83
CA VAL A 11 8.82 0.57 2.04
C VAL A 11 8.94 0.19 3.51
N ILE A 12 8.82 1.15 4.42
CA ILE A 12 8.85 0.90 5.87
C ILE A 12 7.66 0.06 6.31
N ILE A 13 6.44 0.39 5.90
CA ILE A 13 5.23 -0.37 6.25
C ILE A 13 5.31 -1.79 5.68
N MET A 14 5.80 -1.95 4.44
CA MET A 14 5.96 -3.24 3.80
C MET A 14 6.98 -4.13 4.54
N THR A 15 8.15 -3.57 4.89
CA THR A 15 9.19 -4.31 5.62
C THR A 15 8.76 -4.66 7.04
N LEU A 16 8.09 -3.75 7.76
CA LEU A 16 7.52 -4.05 9.07
C LEU A 16 6.46 -5.14 9.00
N THR A 17 5.58 -5.09 8.00
CA THR A 17 4.53 -6.10 7.82
C THR A 17 5.15 -7.48 7.55
N LEU A 18 6.20 -7.54 6.72
CA LEU A 18 6.95 -8.77 6.46
C LEU A 18 7.65 -9.28 7.72
N ALA A 19 8.32 -8.39 8.48
CA ALA A 19 8.99 -8.75 9.72
C ALA A 19 8.01 -9.29 10.77
N ILE A 20 6.86 -8.63 10.96
CA ILE A 20 5.81 -9.09 11.88
C ILE A 20 5.22 -10.42 11.41
N SER A 21 4.95 -10.58 10.11
CA SER A 21 4.45 -11.83 9.55
C SER A 21 5.46 -12.97 9.68
N TRP A 22 6.76 -12.68 9.64
CA TRP A 22 7.82 -13.66 9.84
C TRP A 22 7.95 -14.06 11.30
N VAL A 23 7.94 -13.10 12.22
CA VAL A 23 8.02 -13.34 13.68
C VAL A 23 6.81 -14.13 14.18
N LYS A 24 5.62 -13.92 13.61
CA LYS A 24 4.37 -14.53 14.08
C LYS A 24 4.14 -15.96 13.55
N GLN A 25 4.88 -16.43 12.56
CA GLN A 25 4.43 -17.57 11.76
C GLN A 25 5.28 -18.83 11.85
N THR A 26 4.84 -19.76 12.70
CA THR A 26 5.21 -21.20 12.71
C THR A 26 4.34 -22.00 11.71
N ARG A 27 4.23 -21.54 10.45
CA ARG A 27 3.42 -22.21 9.42
C ARG A 27 4.23 -22.48 8.14
N THR A 28 3.82 -23.51 7.40
CA THR A 28 4.49 -24.08 6.24
C THR A 28 4.74 -23.03 5.14
N ARG A 29 5.82 -23.18 4.36
CA ARG A 29 6.21 -22.25 3.26
C ARG A 29 5.04 -21.79 2.38
N LYS A 30 4.07 -22.67 2.10
CA LYS A 30 2.88 -22.37 1.30
C LYS A 30 1.98 -21.29 1.93
N GLU A 31 1.78 -21.31 3.24
CA GLU A 31 0.90 -20.35 3.92
C GLU A 31 1.54 -18.97 4.06
N PHE A 32 2.86 -18.93 4.20
CA PHE A 32 3.60 -17.67 4.14
C PHE A 32 3.39 -16.98 2.78
N PHE A 33 3.54 -17.73 1.68
CA PHE A 33 3.31 -17.19 0.33
C PHE A 33 1.88 -16.69 0.11
N ILE A 34 0.88 -17.42 0.61
CA ILE A 34 -0.53 -17.00 0.50
C ILE A 34 -0.77 -15.70 1.28
N ILE A 35 -0.25 -15.57 2.50
CA ILE A 35 -0.39 -14.35 3.31
C ILE A 35 0.33 -13.18 2.63
N MET A 36 1.56 -13.39 2.16
CA MET A 36 2.29 -12.38 1.39
C MET A 36 1.54 -11.93 0.15
N PHE A 37 0.90 -12.86 -0.58
CA PHE A 37 0.09 -12.54 -1.75
C PHE A 37 -1.12 -11.67 -1.36
N TRP A 38 -1.87 -12.05 -0.33
CA TRP A 38 -3.00 -11.26 0.17
C TRP A 38 -2.58 -9.87 0.67
N VAL A 39 -1.44 -9.76 1.36
CA VAL A 39 -0.88 -8.47 1.79
C VAL A 39 -0.52 -7.61 0.58
N THR A 40 0.11 -8.19 -0.44
CA THR A 40 0.50 -7.48 -1.66
C THR A 40 -0.72 -7.00 -2.45
N VAL A 41 -1.73 -7.86 -2.61
CA VAL A 41 -3.00 -7.51 -3.26
C VAL A 41 -3.73 -6.43 -2.46
N GLY A 42 -3.76 -6.53 -1.13
CA GLY A 42 -4.34 -5.53 -0.25
C GLY A 42 -3.68 -4.16 -0.42
N LEU A 43 -2.35 -4.11 -0.39
CA LEU A 43 -1.58 -2.88 -0.60
C LEU A 43 -1.81 -2.28 -1.99
N ALA A 44 -1.77 -3.11 -3.04
CA ALA A 44 -2.05 -2.66 -4.41
C ALA A 44 -3.48 -2.10 -4.53
N GLY A 45 -4.46 -2.76 -3.90
CA GLY A 45 -5.84 -2.30 -3.82
C GLY A 45 -5.97 -0.97 -3.10
N THR A 46 -5.29 -0.79 -1.96
CA THR A 46 -5.28 0.49 -1.23
C THR A 46 -4.68 1.62 -2.07
N VAL A 47 -3.54 1.39 -2.73
CA VAL A 47 -2.93 2.39 -3.61
C VAL A 47 -3.87 2.75 -4.77
N GLY A 48 -4.43 1.74 -5.45
CA GLY A 48 -5.40 1.96 -6.53
C GLY A 48 -6.64 2.72 -6.07
N PHE A 49 -7.14 2.40 -4.88
CA PHE A 49 -8.28 3.09 -4.27
C PHE A 49 -7.96 4.56 -3.98
N VAL A 50 -6.82 4.86 -3.36
CA VAL A 50 -6.40 6.24 -3.07
C VAL A 50 -6.22 7.04 -4.36
N VAL A 51 -5.57 6.45 -5.38
CA VAL A 51 -5.39 7.11 -6.69
C VAL A 51 -6.75 7.37 -7.36
N GLY A 52 -7.65 6.39 -7.33
CA GLY A 52 -9.00 6.51 -7.87
C GLY A 52 -9.82 7.59 -7.15
N LEU A 53 -9.79 7.60 -5.83
CA LEU A 53 -10.48 8.60 -5.00
C LEU A 53 -9.99 10.01 -5.28
N ALA A 54 -8.68 10.21 -5.36
CA ALA A 54 -8.16 11.54 -5.58
C ALA A 54 -8.41 12.03 -7.02
N LYS A 55 -8.44 11.14 -8.04
CA LYS A 55 -8.96 11.50 -9.37
C LYS A 55 -10.45 11.87 -9.34
N LEU A 56 -11.26 11.15 -8.57
CA LEU A 56 -12.68 11.48 -8.38
C LEU A 56 -12.88 12.85 -7.72
N LEU A 57 -12.07 13.16 -6.71
CA LEU A 57 -12.07 14.46 -6.03
C LEU A 57 -11.60 15.61 -6.95
N GLU A 58 -10.66 15.33 -7.85
CA GLU A 58 -10.21 16.27 -8.90
C GLU A 58 -11.35 16.56 -9.89
N VAL A 59 -12.04 15.52 -10.39
CA VAL A 59 -13.21 15.67 -11.28
C VAL A 59 -14.33 16.46 -10.60
N TRP A 60 -14.50 16.31 -9.29
CA TRP A 60 -15.50 17.04 -8.51
C TRP A 60 -15.08 18.48 -8.15
N GLY A 61 -13.87 18.91 -8.54
CA GLY A 61 -13.36 20.25 -8.25
C GLY A 61 -13.04 20.48 -6.76
N VAL A 62 -12.98 19.41 -5.96
CA VAL A 62 -12.63 19.45 -4.53
C VAL A 62 -11.11 19.39 -4.34
N ALA A 63 -10.39 18.71 -5.25
CA ALA A 63 -8.94 18.61 -5.23
C ALA A 63 -8.31 19.32 -6.43
N GLU A 64 -7.18 19.99 -6.20
CA GLU A 64 -6.40 20.67 -7.23
C GLU A 64 -5.73 19.65 -8.17
N SER A 65 -5.66 19.99 -9.46
CA SER A 65 -5.05 19.12 -10.46
C SER A 65 -3.59 18.87 -10.11
N GLY A 66 -3.23 17.60 -9.92
CA GLY A 66 -1.90 17.19 -9.47
C GLY A 66 -1.77 16.92 -7.96
N PHE A 67 -2.88 16.79 -7.23
CA PHE A 67 -2.88 16.38 -5.82
C PHE A 67 -2.11 15.07 -5.55
N ILE A 68 -2.04 14.18 -6.54
CA ILE A 68 -1.33 12.89 -6.49
C ILE A 68 -0.14 12.80 -7.46
N PHE A 69 -0.03 13.70 -8.45
CA PHE A 69 0.99 13.67 -9.51
C PHE A 69 1.41 15.04 -9.98
#